data_AF-A0A9X8VH20-F1
#
_entry.id   AF-A0A9X8VH20-F1
#
_cell.length_a   1.000
_cell.length_b   1.000
_cell.length_c   1.000
_cell.angle_alpha   90.00
_cell.angle_beta   90.00
_cell.angle_gamma   90.00
#
_symmetry.space_group_name_H-M   'P 1'
#
loop_
_entity.id
_entity.type
_entity.pdbx_description
1 polymer ?
#
loop_
_entity_poly.entity_id
_entity_poly.type
_entity_poly.pdbx_seq_one_letter_code
_entity_poly.pdbx_strand_id
1 'polypeptide(L)'
;MAEKTPLPSAPPAVPAAPADGAPANTIWTFKGDGGKSLWQVCGGQNSSCTIIANTKYYVAILNRKSAHSCAFGDFYVVARESSSWQRYDTGTCSSDAWIRKGTISNGQYLSVDIGVNNQIVQQYPIGYWSMKKEFSGNRRPSWSKVKEKNQQH
;
A
#
# COMPACT_ATOMS: atom_id res chain seq x y z
N MET A 1 -50.52 17.21 -39.33
CA MET A 1 -50.73 16.61 -38.00
C MET A 1 -49.47 15.81 -37.69
N ALA A 2 -48.78 16.08 -36.57
CA ALA A 2 -47.56 15.35 -36.21
C ALA A 2 -47.73 14.82 -34.78
N GLU A 3 -47.94 13.51 -34.68
CA GLU A 3 -48.04 12.76 -33.43
C GLU A 3 -46.62 12.51 -32.90
N LYS A 4 -46.36 12.91 -31.65
CA LYS A 4 -45.03 12.87 -31.04
C LYS A 4 -44.98 11.69 -30.07
N THR A 5 -44.51 10.54 -30.56
CA THR A 5 -44.26 9.34 -29.75
C THR A 5 -43.16 9.61 -28.70
N PRO A 6 -43.33 9.26 -27.41
CA PRO A 6 -42.24 9.37 -26.43
C PRO A 6 -41.30 8.16 -26.57
N LEU A 7 -40.01 8.39 -26.79
CA LEU A 7 -38.97 7.35 -26.73
C LEU A 7 -38.67 6.96 -25.26
N PRO A 8 -38.34 5.68 -24.99
CA PRO A 8 -38.17 5.14 -23.65
C PRO A 8 -36.94 5.69 -22.92
N SER A 9 -37.11 5.94 -21.62
CA SER A 9 -36.07 6.34 -20.67
C SER A 9 -34.92 5.33 -20.66
N ALA A 10 -33.69 5.80 -20.86
CA ALA A 10 -32.49 4.98 -20.77
C ALA A 10 -32.34 4.37 -19.35
N PRO A 11 -31.94 3.09 -19.22
CA PRO A 11 -31.74 2.46 -17.93
C PRO A 11 -30.58 3.13 -17.15
N PRO A 12 -30.62 3.10 -15.80
CA PRO A 12 -29.59 3.70 -14.96
C PRO A 12 -28.22 3.10 -15.29
N ALA A 13 -27.24 3.97 -15.51
CA ALA A 13 -25.86 3.58 -15.77
C ALA A 13 -25.35 2.70 -14.62
N VAL A 14 -25.11 1.42 -14.90
CA VAL A 14 -24.32 0.56 -14.02
C VAL A 14 -22.93 1.18 -13.86
N PRO A 15 -22.38 1.27 -12.64
CA PRO A 15 -21.02 1.75 -12.49
C PRO A 15 -20.11 0.87 -13.32
N ALA A 16 -19.38 1.49 -14.26
CA ALA A 16 -18.43 0.79 -15.09
C ALA A 16 -17.46 0.01 -14.20
N ALA A 17 -17.30 -1.29 -14.47
CA ALA A 17 -16.19 -2.05 -13.92
C ALA A 17 -14.92 -1.22 -14.19
N PRO A 18 -14.03 -1.03 -13.18
CA PRO A 18 -12.84 -0.22 -13.40
C PRO A 18 -12.07 -0.81 -14.58
N ALA A 19 -11.50 0.06 -15.41
CA ALA A 19 -10.81 -0.31 -16.66
C ALA A 19 -9.72 -1.39 -16.48
N ASP A 20 -9.27 -1.59 -15.24
CA ASP A 20 -8.26 -2.55 -14.79
C ASP A 20 -8.81 -3.91 -14.34
N GLY A 21 -10.13 -4.10 -14.19
CA GLY A 21 -10.75 -5.31 -13.62
C GLY A 21 -10.53 -5.48 -12.10
N ALA A 22 -9.97 -4.48 -11.42
CA ALA A 22 -9.80 -4.47 -9.97
C ALA A 22 -11.17 -4.38 -9.25
N PRO A 23 -11.32 -4.87 -8.02
CA PRO A 23 -12.53 -4.64 -7.25
C PRO A 23 -12.72 -3.13 -7.00
N ALA A 24 -13.86 -2.57 -7.40
CA ALA A 24 -14.16 -1.16 -7.21
C ALA A 24 -14.09 -0.75 -5.73
N ASN A 25 -13.66 0.48 -5.45
CA ASN A 25 -13.54 1.05 -4.09
C ASN A 25 -12.57 0.30 -3.16
N THR A 26 -11.57 -0.37 -3.71
CA THR A 26 -10.53 -1.04 -2.92
C THR A 26 -9.16 -0.41 -3.15
N ILE A 27 -8.20 -0.72 -2.27
CA ILE A 27 -6.81 -0.26 -2.42
C ILE A 27 -6.19 -0.66 -3.78
N TRP A 28 -6.74 -1.69 -4.43
CA TRP A 28 -6.26 -2.20 -5.71
C TRP A 28 -6.46 -1.22 -6.86
N THR A 29 -7.42 -0.30 -6.74
CA THR A 29 -7.68 0.75 -7.74
C THR A 29 -6.77 1.97 -7.55
N PHE A 30 -5.99 2.04 -6.48
CA PHE A 30 -5.12 3.18 -6.21
C PHE A 30 -3.98 3.23 -7.21
N LYS A 31 -3.58 4.44 -7.59
CA LYS A 31 -2.52 4.68 -8.57
C LYS A 31 -1.23 5.13 -7.89
N GLY A 32 -0.12 4.63 -8.40
CA GLY A 32 1.21 5.08 -7.99
C GLY A 32 1.74 6.17 -8.93
N ASP A 33 2.97 6.62 -8.66
CA ASP A 33 3.63 7.69 -9.42
C ASP A 33 3.77 7.41 -10.94
N GLY A 34 3.68 6.13 -11.35
CA GLY A 34 3.70 5.72 -12.76
C GLY A 34 2.34 5.56 -13.42
N GLY A 35 1.24 6.01 -12.79
CA GLY A 35 -0.14 5.93 -13.31
C GLY A 35 -0.75 4.53 -13.31
N LYS A 36 0.04 3.48 -13.04
CA LYS A 36 -0.41 2.10 -12.93
C LYS A 36 -1.21 1.88 -11.64
N SER A 37 -2.25 1.05 -11.72
CA SER A 37 -3.00 0.62 -10.55
C SER A 37 -2.20 -0.42 -9.77
N LEU A 38 -2.44 -0.51 -8.46
CA LEU A 38 -1.81 -1.54 -7.63
C LEU A 38 -2.18 -2.95 -8.14
N TRP A 39 -3.42 -3.13 -8.61
CA TRP A 39 -3.88 -4.36 -9.25
C TRP A 39 -3.01 -4.78 -10.43
N GLN A 40 -2.70 -3.86 -11.35
CA GLN A 40 -1.82 -4.12 -12.49
C GLN A 40 -0.42 -4.55 -12.05
N VAL A 41 0.15 -3.86 -11.07
CA VAL A 41 1.49 -4.15 -10.54
C VAL A 41 1.52 -5.52 -9.86
N CYS A 42 0.44 -5.88 -9.19
CA CYS A 42 0.32 -7.16 -8.49
C CYS A 42 0.00 -8.35 -9.40
N GLY A 43 -0.19 -8.14 -10.72
CA GLY A 43 -0.51 -9.21 -11.66
C GLY A 43 -2.00 -9.54 -11.76
N GLY A 44 -2.86 -8.64 -11.30
CA GLY A 44 -4.31 -8.74 -11.43
C GLY A 44 -4.91 -9.95 -10.71
N GLN A 45 -5.72 -10.72 -11.43
CA GLN A 45 -6.47 -11.85 -10.88
C GLN A 45 -5.56 -13.00 -10.40
N ASN A 46 -4.35 -13.11 -10.94
CA ASN A 46 -3.30 -14.02 -10.46
C ASN A 46 -2.30 -13.28 -9.55
N SER A 47 -2.84 -12.54 -8.58
CA SER A 47 -2.07 -11.63 -7.74
C SER A 47 -0.89 -12.33 -7.07
N SER A 48 0.33 -11.83 -7.29
CA SER A 48 1.53 -12.23 -6.56
C SER A 48 1.80 -11.36 -5.33
N CYS A 49 0.88 -10.43 -5.05
CA CYS A 49 0.96 -9.53 -3.92
C CYS A 49 0.34 -10.13 -2.66
N THR A 50 1.05 -10.01 -1.55
CA THR A 50 0.61 -10.41 -0.21
C THR A 50 0.52 -9.19 0.70
N ILE A 51 -0.59 -9.05 1.42
CA ILE A 51 -0.74 -7.99 2.44
C ILE A 51 0.05 -8.40 3.67
N ILE A 52 1.07 -7.63 4.02
CA ILE A 52 1.91 -7.86 5.21
C ILE A 52 1.29 -7.22 6.44
N ALA A 53 0.76 -6.01 6.27
CA ALA A 53 0.11 -5.29 7.35
C ALA A 53 -0.98 -4.38 6.79
N ASN A 54 -2.07 -4.26 7.54
CA ASN A 54 -3.21 -3.42 7.21
C ASN A 54 -3.55 -2.57 8.42
N THR A 55 -3.49 -1.25 8.25
CA THR A 55 -3.86 -0.26 9.25
C THR A 55 -4.95 0.64 8.67
N LYS A 56 -5.52 1.48 9.53
CA LYS A 56 -6.53 2.46 9.14
C LYS A 56 -6.05 3.42 8.05
N TYR A 57 -4.75 3.73 8.02
CA TYR A 57 -4.18 4.73 7.12
C TYR A 57 -3.31 4.13 6.02
N TYR A 58 -2.68 2.98 6.29
CA TYR A 58 -1.77 2.36 5.34
C TYR A 58 -1.99 0.87 5.17
N VAL A 59 -1.67 0.37 3.99
CA VAL A 59 -1.58 -1.06 3.71
C VAL A 59 -0.20 -1.35 3.14
N ALA A 60 0.50 -2.28 3.76
CA ALA A 60 1.80 -2.74 3.34
C ALA A 60 1.65 -4.04 2.54
N ILE A 61 2.26 -4.07 1.36
CA ILE A 61 2.08 -5.15 0.39
C ILE A 61 3.46 -5.57 -0.13
N LEU A 62 3.73 -6.87 -0.11
CA LEU A 62 4.90 -7.45 -0.78
C LEU A 62 4.45 -8.08 -2.09
N ASN A 63 5.11 -7.74 -3.19
CA ASN A 63 4.99 -8.46 -4.44
C ASN A 63 6.22 -9.35 -4.64
N ARG A 64 6.05 -10.67 -4.58
CA ARG A 64 7.17 -11.60 -4.79
C ARG A 64 7.65 -11.65 -6.25
N LYS A 65 6.86 -11.15 -7.20
CA LYS A 65 7.34 -10.94 -8.58
C LYS A 65 8.02 -9.58 -8.64
N SER A 66 9.34 -9.58 -8.56
CA SER A 66 10.11 -8.35 -8.68
C SER A 66 10.13 -7.85 -10.12
N ALA A 67 9.90 -6.55 -10.31
CA ALA A 67 10.15 -5.85 -11.56
C ALA A 67 11.66 -5.75 -11.90
N HIS A 68 12.53 -5.97 -10.91
CA HIS A 68 13.99 -5.86 -11.01
C HIS A 68 14.73 -7.19 -10.82
N SER A 69 14.03 -8.33 -10.95
CA SER A 69 14.60 -9.68 -10.74
C SER A 69 15.19 -9.91 -9.34
N CYS A 70 14.78 -9.13 -8.35
CA CYS A 70 15.16 -9.30 -6.95
C CYS A 70 14.43 -10.52 -6.36
N ALA A 71 15.15 -11.46 -5.73
CA ALA A 71 14.56 -12.71 -5.23
C ALA A 71 13.52 -12.48 -4.12
N PHE A 72 13.68 -11.41 -3.34
CA PHE A 72 12.77 -11.05 -2.26
C PHE A 72 11.46 -10.40 -2.76
N GLY A 73 11.51 -9.67 -3.87
CA GLY A 73 10.36 -8.97 -4.45
C GLY A 73 10.40 -7.44 -4.30
N ASP A 74 9.31 -6.78 -4.68
CA ASP A 74 9.10 -5.34 -4.49
C ASP A 74 8.16 -5.10 -3.28
N PHE A 75 8.46 -4.08 -2.48
CA PHE A 75 7.64 -3.67 -1.35
C PHE A 75 6.86 -2.39 -1.66
N TYR A 76 5.56 -2.37 -1.38
CA TYR A 76 4.68 -1.24 -1.61
C TYR A 76 3.97 -0.84 -0.33
N VAL A 77 3.86 0.47 -0.12
CA VAL A 77 3.00 1.04 0.92
C VAL A 77 1.92 1.86 0.26
N VAL A 78 0.69 1.48 0.56
CA VAL A 78 -0.53 2.13 0.10
C VAL A 78 -1.00 3.11 1.16
N ALA A 79 -1.25 4.36 0.78
CA ALA A 79 -1.85 5.37 1.62
C ALA A 79 -3.34 5.52 1.28
N ARG A 80 -4.22 5.21 2.25
CA ARG A 80 -5.68 5.28 2.08
C ARG A 80 -6.19 6.70 1.92
N GLU A 81 -5.58 7.65 2.62
CA GLU A 81 -5.98 9.07 2.60
C GLU A 81 -5.76 9.72 1.24
N SER A 82 -4.59 9.48 0.63
CA SER A 82 -4.25 10.01 -0.69
C SER A 82 -4.69 9.11 -1.84
N SER A 83 -5.32 7.96 -1.56
CA SER A 83 -5.68 6.94 -2.55
C SER A 83 -4.54 6.60 -3.52
N SER A 84 -3.31 6.57 -2.99
CA SER A 84 -2.09 6.37 -3.75
C SER A 84 -1.21 5.31 -3.11
N TRP A 85 -0.27 4.76 -3.87
CA TRP A 85 0.74 3.84 -3.34
C TRP A 85 2.11 4.22 -3.85
N GLN A 86 3.12 3.86 -3.08
CA GLN A 86 4.52 4.05 -3.46
C GLN A 86 5.29 2.76 -3.26
N ARG A 87 6.26 2.53 -4.14
CA ARG A 87 7.24 1.48 -3.96
C ARG A 87 8.32 1.96 -2.99
N TYR A 88 8.68 1.10 -2.07
CA TYR A 88 9.78 1.30 -1.15
C TYR A 88 10.88 0.29 -1.46
N ASP A 89 12.11 0.70 -1.19
CA ASP A 89 13.25 -0.20 -1.23
C ASP A 89 13.06 -1.32 -0.19
N THR A 90 13.64 -2.49 -0.41
CA THR A 90 13.58 -3.59 0.57
C THR A 90 14.85 -3.69 1.40
N GLY A 91 15.91 -2.99 1.00
CA GLY A 91 17.25 -3.06 1.58
C GLY A 91 17.99 -4.37 1.30
N THR A 92 17.36 -5.31 0.58
CA THR A 92 17.92 -6.65 0.33
C THR A 92 17.27 -7.33 -0.88
N CYS A 93 18.07 -8.13 -1.59
CA CYS A 93 17.62 -9.07 -2.60
C CYS A 93 17.93 -10.53 -2.26
N SER A 94 18.29 -10.82 -1.01
CA SER A 94 18.51 -12.18 -0.55
C SER A 94 17.21 -13.01 -0.65
N SER A 95 17.34 -14.26 -1.07
CA SER A 95 16.24 -15.24 -1.01
C SER A 95 15.84 -15.60 0.41
N ASP A 96 16.75 -15.42 1.38
CA ASP A 96 16.53 -15.70 2.81
C ASP A 96 15.96 -14.49 3.57
N ALA A 97 15.63 -13.42 2.84
CA ALA A 97 15.02 -12.25 3.43
C ALA A 97 13.58 -12.53 3.87
N TRP A 98 13.19 -11.92 4.99
CA TRP A 98 11.86 -11.99 5.55
C TRP A 98 11.27 -10.60 5.71
N ILE A 99 9.93 -10.55 5.78
CA ILE A 99 9.16 -9.34 6.03
C ILE A 99 8.02 -9.66 6.97
N ARG A 100 7.82 -8.79 7.95
CA ARG A 100 6.73 -8.94 8.92
C ARG A 100 6.27 -7.60 9.42
N LYS A 101 5.09 -7.60 10.03
CA LYS A 101 4.65 -6.48 10.87
C LYS A 101 5.50 -6.45 12.15
N GLY A 102 5.99 -5.28 12.51
CA GLY A 102 6.77 -5.02 13.70
C GLY A 102 6.37 -3.73 14.39
N THR A 103 7.23 -3.24 15.27
CA THR A 103 7.06 -1.94 15.92
C THR A 103 8.38 -1.19 16.10
N ILE A 104 8.33 0.14 16.07
CA ILE A 104 9.47 1.06 16.31
C ILE A 104 9.26 1.86 17.58
N SER A 105 10.35 2.36 18.17
CA SER A 105 10.33 3.31 19.29
C SER A 105 9.54 2.77 20.48
N ASN A 106 9.92 1.58 20.97
CA ASN A 106 9.31 0.90 22.13
C ASN A 106 7.80 0.64 21.95
N GLY A 107 7.39 0.23 20.75
CA GLY A 107 5.99 -0.09 20.46
C GLY A 107 5.15 1.10 19.99
N GLN A 108 5.68 2.33 19.97
CA GLN A 108 4.91 3.53 19.63
C GLN A 108 4.47 3.61 18.16
N TYR A 109 5.13 2.89 17.26
CA TYR A 109 4.79 2.90 15.83
C TYR A 109 4.66 1.48 15.34
N LEU A 110 3.62 1.20 14.56
CA LEU A 110 3.59 -0.02 13.76
C LEU A 110 4.59 0.16 12.62
N SER A 111 5.40 -0.86 12.40
CA SER A 111 6.31 -0.94 11.26
C SER A 111 6.06 -2.17 10.43
N VAL A 112 6.64 -2.13 9.24
CA VAL A 112 7.05 -3.31 8.51
C VAL A 112 8.54 -3.43 8.66
N ASP A 113 8.96 -4.58 9.19
CA ASP A 113 10.35 -4.93 9.37
C ASP A 113 10.75 -5.86 8.23
N ILE A 114 11.86 -5.54 7.58
CA ILE A 114 12.50 -6.38 6.58
C ILE A 114 13.86 -6.78 7.13
N GLY A 115 14.16 -8.07 7.09
CA GLY A 115 15.39 -8.61 7.63
C GLY A 115 15.96 -9.74 6.81
N VAL A 116 17.21 -10.07 7.07
CA VAL A 116 17.90 -11.25 6.53
C VAL A 116 18.47 -12.00 7.72
N ASN A 117 18.25 -13.31 7.79
CA ASN A 117 18.61 -14.11 8.96
C ASN A 117 17.98 -13.53 10.24
N ASN A 118 18.78 -13.21 11.27
CA ASN A 118 18.32 -12.66 12.55
C ASN A 118 18.47 -11.13 12.65
N GLN A 119 18.77 -10.43 11.55
CA GLN A 119 18.99 -8.99 11.56
C GLN A 119 17.94 -8.25 10.74
N ILE A 120 17.44 -7.13 11.28
CA ILE A 120 16.60 -6.18 10.55
C ILE A 120 17.52 -5.32 9.71
N VAL A 121 17.29 -5.30 8.40
CA VAL A 121 18.05 -4.47 7.45
C VAL A 121 17.31 -3.17 7.14
N GLN A 122 15.98 -3.20 7.18
CA GLN A 122 15.16 -2.06 6.83
C GLN A 122 13.85 -2.06 7.61
N GLN A 123 13.41 -0.87 8.02
CA GLN A 123 12.17 -0.70 8.78
C GLN A 123 11.35 0.45 8.22
N TYR A 124 10.07 0.21 7.98
CA TYR A 124 9.13 1.17 7.42
C TYR A 124 7.99 1.43 8.39
N PRO A 125 7.84 2.64 8.96
CA PRO A 125 6.69 2.95 9.79
C PRO A 125 5.41 3.02 8.93
N ILE A 126 4.37 2.31 9.35
CA ILE A 126 3.08 2.18 8.65
C ILE A 126 1.90 2.62 9.53
N GLY A 127 2.19 3.39 10.57
CA GLY A 127 1.18 3.95 11.47
C GLY A 127 1.73 4.19 12.86
N TYR A 128 1.09 5.10 13.59
CA TYR A 128 1.33 5.30 15.00
C TYR A 128 0.50 4.28 15.80
N TRP A 129 1.14 3.52 16.68
CA TRP A 129 0.47 2.73 17.71
C TRP A 129 0.61 3.47 19.03
N SER A 130 -0.42 4.20 19.43
CA SER A 130 -0.49 4.67 20.81
C SER A 130 -1.70 4.05 21.48
N MET A 131 -1.45 3.43 22.63
CA MET A 131 -2.47 3.02 23.61
C MET A 131 -3.31 4.21 24.12
N LYS A 132 -3.01 5.46 23.74
CA LYS A 132 -3.64 6.66 24.33
C LYS A 132 -4.18 7.73 23.38
N LYS A 133 -3.99 7.65 22.06
CA LYS A 133 -4.71 8.46 21.04
C LYS A 133 -4.06 8.27 19.68
N GLU A 134 -4.83 7.81 18.71
CA GLU A 134 -4.49 7.92 17.29
C GLU A 134 -4.45 9.41 16.92
N PHE A 135 -3.25 9.97 16.68
CA PHE A 135 -3.12 11.35 16.24
C PHE A 135 -3.55 11.45 14.76
N SER A 136 -4.73 12.02 14.52
CA SER A 136 -5.17 12.49 13.20
C SER A 136 -4.76 13.95 12.97
N GLY A 137 -4.51 14.32 11.70
CA GLY A 137 -4.20 15.70 11.29
C GLY A 137 -2.79 16.20 11.66
N ASN A 138 -2.65 17.51 11.89
CA ASN A 138 -1.37 18.22 12.15
C ASN A 138 -0.55 17.73 13.36
N ARG A 139 -1.08 16.78 14.14
CA ARG A 139 -0.37 16.13 15.26
C ARG A 139 0.38 14.87 14.84
N ARG A 140 0.32 14.50 13.56
CA ARG A 140 1.07 13.39 12.99
C ARG A 140 2.57 13.72 13.00
N PRO A 141 3.43 12.90 13.64
CA PRO A 141 4.87 13.07 13.57
C PRO A 141 5.34 13.04 12.11
N SER A 142 6.25 13.93 11.72
CA SER A 142 6.80 13.96 10.35
C SER A 142 7.82 12.84 10.17
N TRP A 143 7.73 12.09 9.05
CA TRP A 143 8.57 10.92 8.77
C TRP A 143 10.06 11.25 8.67
N SER A 144 10.41 12.45 8.22
CA SER A 144 11.80 12.93 8.17
C SER A 144 12.45 12.89 9.56
N LYS A 145 11.70 13.28 10.60
CA LYS A 145 12.18 13.31 11.98
C LYS A 145 12.37 11.93 12.59
N VAL A 146 11.58 10.94 12.16
CA VAL A 146 11.72 9.55 12.62
C VAL A 146 12.96 8.89 12.00
N LYS A 147 13.24 9.18 10.72
CA LYS A 147 14.45 8.69 10.04
C LYS A 147 15.74 9.25 10.66
N GLU A 148 15.79 10.55 10.93
CA GLU A 148 16.95 11.17 11.61
C GLU A 148 17.23 10.55 12.98
N LYS A 149 16.17 10.25 13.75
CA LYS A 149 16.34 9.69 15.10
C LYS A 149 16.84 8.25 15.11
N ASN A 150 16.49 7.44 14.10
CA ASN A 150 16.96 6.05 13.98
C ASN A 150 18.35 5.92 13.34
N GLN A 151 18.91 6.98 12.76
CA GLN A 151 20.28 6.98 12.22
C GLN A 151 21.34 7.40 13.25
N GLN A 152 20.94 7.88 14.43
CA GLN A 152 21.85 8.35 15.49
C GLN A 152 22.21 7.28 16.54
N HIS A 153 21.91 6.00 16.31
CA HIS A 153 22.22 4.92 17.24
C HIS A 153 22.98 3.77 16.57
#